data_AF-A0A2G4H3L8-F1
#
_entry.id   AF-A0A2G4H3L8-F1
#
_cell.length_a   1.000
_cell.length_b   1.000
_cell.length_c   1.000
_cell.angle_alpha   90.00
_cell.angle_beta   90.00
_cell.angle_gamma   90.00
#
_symmetry.space_group_name_H-M   'P 1'
#
loop_
_entity.id
_entity.type
_entity.pdbx_description
1 polymer ?
#
loop_
_entity_poly.entity_id
_entity_poly.type
_entity_poly.pdbx_seq_one_letter_code
_entity_poly.pdbx_strand_id
1 'polypeptide(L)'
;MSMIALPWLVLDGGGSSTQAGFVFAFSMLPYVLFGLLAGVVGDRYPRRTIMWITHTLQVFAALLVPIWALTGHPPLLIILFAAFVIGTARVFVDAAVFGAIAAIIGREHFSQGQATLSAAWAIGYLAGPALGGVLISLIGAAFALVVEAIMFAVAVTMILSIKRSLDADDHRGHEPAWAMMKEGLAVIIQS
;
A
#
# COMPACT_ATOMS: atom_id res chain seq x y z
N MET A 1 4.55 8.58 -0.74
CA MET A 1 4.53 10.02 -1.05
C MET A 1 3.12 10.53 -1.31
N SER A 2 2.26 9.75 -1.95
CA SER A 2 0.83 9.98 -2.21
C SER A 2 0.01 10.54 -1.04
N MET A 3 0.31 10.12 0.21
CA MET A 3 -0.34 10.64 1.42
C MET A 3 -0.16 12.16 1.61
N ILE A 4 0.92 12.74 1.07
CA ILE A 4 1.18 14.18 1.10
C ILE A 4 0.89 14.80 -0.26
N ALA A 5 1.36 14.16 -1.35
CA ALA A 5 1.27 14.72 -2.70
C ALA A 5 -0.18 14.95 -3.15
N LEU A 6 -1.11 14.03 -2.84
CA LEU A 6 -2.51 14.15 -3.28
C LEU A 6 -3.27 15.26 -2.53
N PRO A 7 -3.21 15.36 -1.19
CA PRO A 7 -3.76 16.52 -0.48
C PRO A 7 -3.09 17.84 -0.89
N TRP A 8 -1.78 17.84 -1.14
CA TRP A 8 -1.04 19.02 -1.60
C TRP A 8 -1.57 19.53 -2.94
N LEU A 9 -1.81 18.64 -3.92
CA LEU A 9 -2.37 19.03 -5.22
C LEU A 9 -3.73 19.71 -5.10
N VAL A 10 -4.57 19.26 -4.17
CA VAL A 10 -5.87 19.90 -3.93
C VAL A 10 -5.69 21.33 -3.42
N LEU A 11 -4.77 21.55 -2.48
CA LEU A 11 -4.50 22.88 -1.91
C LEU A 11 -3.84 23.81 -2.93
N ASP A 12 -2.87 23.31 -3.69
CA ASP A 12 -2.18 24.05 -4.75
C ASP A 12 -3.13 24.48 -5.86
N GLY A 13 -4.16 23.68 -6.15
CA GLY A 13 -5.25 24.00 -7.07
C GLY A 13 -6.29 25.01 -6.57
N GLY A 14 -6.11 25.58 -5.38
CA GLY A 14 -7.09 26.48 -4.75
C GLY A 14 -8.25 25.76 -4.03
N GLY A 15 -8.13 24.45 -3.81
CA GLY A 15 -9.06 23.69 -3.00
C GLY A 15 -8.96 23.99 -1.50
N SER A 16 -9.94 23.51 -0.73
CA SER A 16 -10.01 23.75 0.71
C SER A 16 -9.35 22.65 1.55
N SER A 17 -9.01 22.98 2.80
CA SER A 17 -8.52 21.99 3.78
C SER A 17 -9.50 20.83 4.01
N THR A 18 -10.81 21.07 3.86
CA THR A 18 -11.82 20.01 3.92
C THR A 18 -11.68 19.01 2.77
N GLN A 19 -11.43 19.49 1.55
CA GLN A 19 -11.21 18.63 0.39
C GLN A 19 -9.90 17.82 0.54
N ALA A 20 -8.84 18.44 1.04
CA ALA A 20 -7.61 17.73 1.40
C ALA A 20 -7.86 16.65 2.47
N GLY A 21 -8.71 16.93 3.46
CA GLY A 21 -9.16 15.96 4.47
C GLY A 21 -9.91 14.77 3.85
N PHE A 22 -10.73 14.99 2.83
CA PHE A 22 -11.36 13.89 2.08
C PHE A 22 -10.35 13.02 1.36
N VAL A 23 -9.29 13.59 0.77
CA VAL A 23 -8.21 12.80 0.14
C VAL A 23 -7.55 11.88 1.16
N PHE A 24 -7.25 12.40 2.35
CA PHE A 24 -6.72 11.57 3.44
C PHE A 24 -7.72 10.46 3.84
N ALA A 25 -9.00 10.80 4.03
CA ALA A 25 -10.02 9.83 4.37
C ALA A 25 -10.14 8.71 3.32
N PHE A 26 -10.14 9.06 2.02
CA PHE A 26 -10.21 8.10 0.93
C PHE A 26 -8.96 7.22 0.83
N SER A 27 -7.80 7.72 1.26
CA SER A 27 -6.58 6.89 1.34
C SER A 27 -6.60 5.88 2.48
N MET A 28 -7.40 6.14 3.54
CA MET A 28 -7.53 5.28 4.73
C MET A 28 -8.77 4.38 4.68
N LEU A 29 -9.82 4.81 4.01
CA LEU A 29 -11.08 4.08 3.87
C LEU A 29 -10.89 2.61 3.44
N PRO A 30 -9.97 2.27 2.51
CA PRO A 30 -9.74 0.88 2.13
C PRO A 30 -9.31 -0.02 3.28
N TYR A 31 -8.56 0.47 4.27
CA TYR A 31 -8.17 -0.35 5.43
C TYR A 31 -9.40 -0.79 6.24
N VAL A 32 -10.38 0.11 6.38
CA VAL A 32 -11.63 -0.18 7.08
C VAL A 32 -12.51 -1.13 6.26
N LEU A 33 -12.62 -0.89 4.95
CA LEU A 33 -13.51 -1.68 4.09
C LEU A 33 -12.96 -3.07 3.76
N PHE A 34 -11.65 -3.17 3.56
CA PHE A 34 -11.02 -4.36 2.97
C PHE A 34 -9.97 -5.00 3.87
N GLY A 35 -9.68 -4.49 5.06
CA GLY A 35 -8.64 -5.05 5.94
C GLY A 35 -8.83 -6.54 6.24
N LEU A 36 -10.05 -6.96 6.61
CA LEU A 36 -10.38 -8.37 6.86
C LEU A 36 -10.28 -9.22 5.59
N LEU A 37 -10.79 -8.71 4.47
CA LEU A 37 -10.71 -9.39 3.18
C LEU A 37 -9.26 -9.55 2.72
N ALA A 38 -8.43 -8.53 2.92
CA ALA A 38 -7.02 -8.55 2.56
C ALA A 38 -6.25 -9.59 3.37
N GLY A 39 -6.57 -9.79 4.65
CA GLY A 39 -6.00 -10.88 5.45
C GLY A 39 -6.31 -12.26 4.85
N VAL A 40 -7.59 -12.53 4.56
CA VAL A 40 -8.02 -13.78 3.91
C VAL A 40 -7.34 -13.96 2.54
N VAL A 41 -7.24 -12.90 1.74
CA VAL A 41 -6.60 -12.95 0.43
C VAL A 41 -5.09 -13.22 0.58
N GLY A 42 -4.43 -12.56 1.52
CA GLY A 42 -3.00 -12.73 1.83
C GLY A 42 -2.64 -14.13 2.34
N ASP A 43 -3.59 -14.81 2.97
CA ASP A 43 -3.42 -16.18 3.45
C ASP A 43 -3.67 -17.23 2.36
N ARG A 44 -4.60 -16.98 1.43
CA ARG A 44 -5.07 -17.98 0.46
C ARG A 44 -4.41 -17.90 -0.91
N TYR A 45 -4.03 -16.71 -1.36
CA TYR A 45 -3.50 -16.53 -2.70
C TYR A 45 -1.98 -16.39 -2.66
N PRO A 46 -1.27 -16.76 -3.74
CA PRO A 46 0.17 -16.61 -3.82
C PRO A 46 0.57 -15.17 -3.55
N ARG A 47 1.41 -14.97 -2.53
CA ARG A 47 1.73 -13.62 -2.02
C ARG A 47 2.46 -12.80 -3.06
N ARG A 48 3.32 -13.49 -3.83
CA ARG A 48 3.98 -12.92 -5.01
C ARG A 48 2.96 -12.32 -5.96
N THR A 49 1.87 -13.05 -6.25
CA THR A 49 0.82 -12.62 -7.17
C THR A 49 0.08 -11.39 -6.67
N ILE A 50 -0.29 -11.39 -5.39
CA ILE A 50 -0.94 -10.24 -4.77
C ILE A 50 -0.04 -9.00 -4.89
N MET A 51 1.25 -9.12 -4.53
CA MET A 51 2.16 -7.96 -4.49
C MET A 51 2.42 -7.36 -5.88
N TRP A 52 2.67 -8.17 -6.92
CA TRP A 52 2.94 -7.59 -8.25
C TRP A 52 1.68 -6.96 -8.88
N ILE A 53 0.50 -7.56 -8.69
CA ILE A 53 -0.77 -7.01 -9.20
C ILE A 53 -1.06 -5.67 -8.53
N THR A 54 -0.96 -5.63 -7.21
CA THR A 54 -1.29 -4.44 -6.42
C THR A 54 -0.29 -3.31 -6.64
N HIS A 55 1.02 -3.59 -6.73
CA HIS A 55 1.98 -2.57 -7.12
C HIS A 55 1.76 -2.08 -8.56
N THR A 56 1.41 -2.95 -9.49
CA THR A 56 1.04 -2.55 -10.86
C THR A 56 -0.17 -1.60 -10.84
N LEU A 57 -1.19 -1.89 -10.03
CA LEU A 57 -2.34 -1.01 -9.83
C LEU A 57 -1.92 0.35 -9.24
N GLN A 58 -0.98 0.36 -8.28
CA GLN A 58 -0.43 1.59 -7.72
C GLN A 58 0.35 2.42 -8.75
N VAL A 59 1.09 1.79 -9.68
CA VAL A 59 1.77 2.50 -10.78
C VAL A 59 0.74 3.27 -11.61
N PHE A 60 -0.33 2.61 -12.07
CA PHE A 60 -1.35 3.26 -12.89
C PHE A 60 -2.10 4.35 -12.13
N ALA A 61 -2.48 4.11 -10.87
CA ALA A 61 -3.17 5.09 -10.05
C ALA A 61 -2.29 6.32 -9.74
N ALA A 62 -0.99 6.12 -9.48
CA ALA A 62 -0.05 7.21 -9.25
C ALA A 62 0.22 8.02 -10.53
N LEU A 63 0.21 7.39 -11.71
CA LEU A 63 0.37 8.08 -13.00
C LEU A 63 -0.89 8.80 -13.48
N LEU A 64 -2.07 8.37 -13.05
CA LEU A 64 -3.35 8.97 -13.47
C LEU A 64 -3.39 10.49 -13.24
N VAL A 65 -2.90 10.93 -12.08
CA VAL A 65 -2.91 12.33 -11.65
C VAL A 65 -1.93 13.20 -12.46
N PRO A 66 -0.64 12.87 -12.59
CA PRO A 66 0.28 13.65 -13.43
C PRO A 66 -0.07 13.60 -14.92
N ILE A 67 -0.63 12.50 -15.44
CA ILE A 67 -1.14 12.47 -16.82
C ILE A 67 -2.26 13.50 -17.00
N TRP A 68 -3.19 13.57 -16.05
CA TRP A 68 -4.26 14.56 -16.10
C TRP A 68 -3.71 15.99 -15.98
N ALA A 69 -2.68 16.18 -15.15
CA ALA A 69 -2.01 17.47 -14.96
C ALA A 69 -1.45 18.06 -16.26
N LEU A 70 -1.14 17.23 -17.28
CA LEU A 70 -0.73 17.69 -18.61
C LEU A 70 -1.85 18.41 -19.39
N THR A 71 -3.11 18.14 -19.04
CA THR A 71 -4.30 18.73 -19.69
C THR A 71 -4.92 19.87 -18.89
N GLY A 72 -4.40 20.15 -17.69
CA GLY A 72 -4.92 21.14 -16.75
C GLY A 72 -5.02 20.59 -15.34
N HIS A 73 -5.69 21.30 -14.44
CA HIS A 73 -5.78 20.87 -13.05
C HIS A 73 -6.67 19.62 -12.89
N PRO A 74 -6.19 18.53 -12.25
CA PRO A 74 -6.98 17.32 -12.06
C PRO A 74 -8.22 17.60 -11.20
N PRO A 75 -9.41 17.14 -11.61
CA PRO A 75 -10.61 17.31 -10.80
C PRO A 75 -10.49 16.51 -9.50
N LEU A 76 -11.09 17.02 -8.42
CA LEU A 76 -11.03 16.39 -7.10
C LEU A 76 -11.43 14.90 -7.13
N LEU A 77 -12.43 14.53 -7.95
CA LEU A 77 -12.87 13.13 -8.09
C LEU A 77 -11.76 12.20 -8.57
N ILE A 78 -10.88 12.65 -9.47
CA ILE A 78 -9.74 11.86 -9.95
C ILE A 78 -8.69 11.71 -8.85
N ILE A 79 -8.45 12.75 -8.07
CA ILE A 79 -7.54 12.71 -6.92
C ILE A 79 -8.07 11.74 -5.84
N LEU A 80 -9.36 11.81 -5.52
CA LEU A 80 -10.01 10.91 -4.57
C LEU A 80 -9.99 9.45 -5.06
N PHE A 81 -10.25 9.24 -6.34
CA PHE A 81 -10.17 7.92 -6.96
C PHE A 81 -8.74 7.35 -6.88
N ALA A 82 -7.73 8.14 -7.25
CA ALA A 82 -6.34 7.73 -7.14
C ALA A 82 -5.95 7.40 -5.70
N ALA A 83 -6.34 8.24 -4.73
CA ALA A 83 -6.10 8.01 -3.31
C ALA A 83 -6.71 6.68 -2.83
N PHE A 84 -7.96 6.42 -3.23
CA PHE A 84 -8.67 5.19 -2.87
C PHE A 84 -8.05 3.94 -3.50
N VAL A 85 -7.66 4.01 -4.78
CA VAL A 85 -7.03 2.87 -5.48
C VAL A 85 -5.65 2.57 -4.90
N ILE A 86 -4.83 3.60 -4.66
CA ILE A 86 -3.51 3.44 -4.02
C ILE A 86 -3.67 2.86 -2.62
N GLY A 87 -4.63 3.38 -1.83
CA GLY A 87 -4.96 2.88 -0.50
C GLY A 87 -5.38 1.42 -0.55
N THR A 88 -6.30 1.05 -1.45
CA THR A 88 -6.79 -0.32 -1.61
C THR A 88 -5.66 -1.27 -1.92
N ALA A 89 -4.84 -0.96 -2.92
CA ALA A 89 -3.68 -1.77 -3.26
C ALA A 89 -2.72 -1.91 -2.06
N ARG A 90 -2.52 -0.85 -1.27
CA ARG A 90 -1.65 -0.90 -0.08
C ARG A 90 -2.14 -1.89 0.96
N VAL A 91 -3.45 -1.93 1.25
CA VAL A 91 -4.02 -2.89 2.21
C VAL A 91 -3.69 -4.34 1.84
N PHE A 92 -3.79 -4.68 0.55
CA PHE A 92 -3.48 -6.02 0.06
C PHE A 92 -1.98 -6.31 0.03
N VAL A 93 -1.13 -5.33 -0.33
CA VAL A 93 0.34 -5.46 -0.22
C VAL A 93 0.73 -5.74 1.22
N ASP A 94 0.23 -4.96 2.18
CA ASP A 94 0.58 -5.11 3.59
C ASP A 94 0.26 -6.53 4.07
N ALA A 95 -0.94 -7.04 3.77
CA ALA A 95 -1.34 -8.41 4.10
C ALA A 95 -0.41 -9.47 3.47
N ALA A 96 -0.06 -9.32 2.20
CA ALA A 96 0.85 -10.24 1.51
C ALA A 96 2.28 -10.19 2.07
N VAL A 97 2.78 -9.00 2.42
CA VAL A 97 4.13 -8.80 2.98
C VAL A 97 4.25 -9.44 4.36
N PHE A 98 3.28 -9.21 5.25
CA PHE A 98 3.28 -9.83 6.59
C PHE A 98 3.28 -11.36 6.49
N GLY A 99 2.47 -11.94 5.60
CA GLY A 99 2.45 -13.38 5.36
C GLY A 99 3.75 -13.93 4.76
N ALA A 100 4.37 -13.22 3.82
CA ALA A 100 5.59 -13.65 3.13
C ALA A 100 6.78 -13.66 4.10
N ILE A 101 6.85 -12.66 4.98
CA ILE A 101 7.90 -12.53 5.98
C ILE A 101 7.83 -13.66 7.01
N ALA A 102 6.62 -13.98 7.49
CA ALA A 102 6.43 -15.11 8.40
C ALA A 102 6.92 -16.44 7.79
N ALA A 103 6.80 -16.60 6.46
CA ALA A 103 7.29 -17.78 5.75
C ALA A 103 8.82 -17.79 5.55
N ILE A 104 9.44 -16.63 5.30
CA ILE A 104 10.87 -16.52 4.97
C ILE A 104 11.77 -16.64 6.19
N ILE A 105 11.40 -16.00 7.30
CA ILE A 105 12.30 -15.88 8.46
C ILE A 105 12.44 -17.22 9.21
N GLY A 106 11.45 -18.12 9.11
CA GLY A 106 11.41 -19.34 9.90
C GLY A 106 11.26 -19.04 11.41
N ARG A 107 10.92 -20.06 12.21
CA ARG A 107 10.68 -19.86 13.65
C ARG A 107 11.94 -19.43 14.41
N GLU A 108 13.12 -19.87 13.98
CA GLU A 108 14.39 -19.66 14.70
C GLU A 108 14.94 -18.23 14.58
N HIS A 109 14.66 -17.52 13.48
CA HIS A 109 15.16 -16.15 13.28
C HIS A 109 14.07 -15.08 13.40
N PHE A 110 12.84 -15.48 13.81
CA PHE A 110 11.65 -14.63 13.78
C PHE A 110 11.86 -13.28 14.48
N SER A 111 12.48 -13.28 15.66
CA SER A 111 12.74 -12.05 16.42
C SER A 111 13.71 -11.08 15.71
N GLN A 112 14.81 -11.58 15.14
CA GLN A 112 15.80 -10.74 14.45
C GLN A 112 15.27 -10.22 13.10
N GLY A 113 14.61 -11.09 12.33
CA GLY A 113 14.02 -10.69 11.05
C GLY A 113 12.86 -9.71 11.24
N GLN A 114 12.02 -9.92 12.25
CA GLN A 114 10.94 -9.00 12.60
C GLN A 114 11.50 -7.64 13.05
N ALA A 115 12.56 -7.61 13.87
CA ALA A 115 13.19 -6.36 14.28
C ALA A 115 13.74 -5.57 13.07
N THR A 116 14.38 -6.25 12.12
CA THR A 116 14.90 -5.63 10.89
C THR A 116 13.77 -5.06 10.05
N LEU A 117 12.68 -5.81 9.89
CA LEU A 117 11.51 -5.35 9.18
C LEU A 117 10.87 -4.13 9.86
N SER A 118 10.62 -4.20 11.16
CA SER A 118 10.05 -3.09 11.92
C SER A 118 10.92 -1.84 11.81
N ALA A 119 12.25 -1.98 11.82
CA ALA A 119 13.16 -0.87 11.58
C ALA A 119 13.01 -0.29 10.16
N ALA A 120 12.90 -1.13 9.13
CA ALA A 120 12.66 -0.68 7.76
C ALA A 120 11.33 0.08 7.64
N TRP A 121 10.25 -0.40 8.26
CA TRP A 121 8.97 0.32 8.32
C TRP A 121 9.08 1.64 9.07
N ALA A 122 9.74 1.66 10.23
CA ALA A 122 9.91 2.88 11.02
C ALA A 122 10.69 3.94 10.23
N ILE A 123 11.77 3.55 9.55
CA ILE A 123 12.53 4.43 8.65
C ILE A 123 11.63 4.92 7.51
N GLY A 124 10.88 4.03 6.86
CA GLY A 124 9.97 4.41 5.77
C GLY A 124 8.87 5.37 6.23
N TYR A 125 8.32 5.16 7.43
CA TYR A 125 7.26 5.98 8.00
C TYR A 125 7.77 7.36 8.45
N LEU A 126 9.00 7.43 8.95
CA LEU A 126 9.62 8.69 9.37
C LEU A 126 10.18 9.47 8.18
N ALA A 127 11.00 8.83 7.36
CA ALA A 127 11.72 9.46 6.26
C ALA A 127 10.84 9.64 5.03
N GLY A 128 9.89 8.73 4.76
CA GLY A 128 9.05 8.77 3.56
C GLY A 128 8.24 10.07 3.43
N PRO A 129 7.51 10.51 4.47
CA PRO A 129 6.81 11.80 4.48
C PRO A 129 7.75 12.99 4.33
N ALA A 130 8.88 13.01 5.04
CA ALA A 130 9.86 14.10 4.99
C ALA A 130 10.50 14.23 3.61
N LEU A 131 11.01 13.13 3.05
CA LEU A 131 11.54 13.06 1.69
C LEU A 131 10.47 13.38 0.64
N GLY A 132 9.23 12.95 0.89
CA GLY A 132 8.06 13.30 0.08
C GLY A 132 7.83 14.80 0.01
N GLY A 133 7.79 15.46 1.16
CA GLY A 133 7.63 16.91 1.26
C GLY A 133 8.76 17.65 0.53
N VAL A 134 10.03 17.28 0.79
CA VAL A 134 11.19 17.88 0.11
C VAL A 134 11.10 17.69 -1.41
N LEU A 135 10.77 16.50 -1.88
CA LEU A 135 10.66 16.23 -3.32
C LEU A 135 9.52 17.06 -3.94
N ILE A 136 8.36 17.13 -3.29
CA ILE A 136 7.24 17.96 -3.74
C ILE A 136 7.65 19.44 -3.81
N SER A 137 8.41 19.96 -2.83
CA SER A 137 8.90 21.33 -2.86
C SER A 137 9.90 21.61 -3.99
N LEU A 138 10.70 20.61 -4.38
CA LEU A 138 11.74 20.77 -5.42
C LEU A 138 11.20 20.61 -6.84
N ILE A 139 10.34 19.61 -7.08
CA ILE A 139 9.90 19.24 -8.43
C ILE A 139 8.38 19.31 -8.62
N GLY A 140 7.62 19.69 -7.58
CA GLY A 140 6.16 19.75 -7.60
C GLY A 140 5.49 18.39 -7.34
N ALA A 141 4.24 18.44 -6.93
CA ALA A 141 3.50 17.24 -6.50
C ALA A 141 3.21 16.27 -7.66
N ALA A 142 2.95 16.76 -8.87
CA ALA A 142 2.73 15.91 -10.04
C ALA A 142 3.97 15.06 -10.37
N PHE A 143 5.16 15.67 -10.42
CA PHE A 143 6.39 14.93 -10.69
C PHE A 143 6.80 14.02 -9.52
N ALA A 144 6.52 14.40 -8.27
CA ALA A 144 6.70 13.51 -7.13
C ALA A 144 5.85 12.22 -7.24
N LEU A 145 4.63 12.30 -7.79
CA LEU A 145 3.80 11.12 -8.08
C LEU A 145 4.38 10.25 -9.21
N VAL A 146 5.05 10.84 -10.20
CA VAL A 146 5.78 10.07 -11.22
C VAL A 146 6.94 9.30 -10.59
N VAL A 147 7.70 9.93 -9.70
CA VAL A 147 8.76 9.25 -8.94
C VAL A 147 8.19 8.12 -8.10
N GLU A 148 7.06 8.33 -7.42
CA GLU A 148 6.36 7.27 -6.68
C GLU A 148 5.92 6.11 -7.59
N ALA A 149 5.40 6.40 -8.79
CA ALA A 149 5.06 5.37 -9.77
C ALA A 149 6.30 4.57 -10.22
N ILE A 150 7.44 5.22 -10.43
CA ILE A 150 8.70 4.55 -10.76
C ILE A 150 9.12 3.61 -9.61
N MET A 151 9.01 4.04 -8.36
CA MET A 151 9.32 3.18 -7.20
C MET A 151 8.44 1.94 -7.15
N PHE A 152 7.13 2.07 -7.43
CA PHE A 152 6.24 0.91 -7.52
C PHE A 152 6.61 -0.01 -8.69
N ALA A 153 6.97 0.54 -9.85
CA ALA A 153 7.41 -0.26 -10.99
C ALA A 153 8.71 -1.03 -10.67
N VAL A 154 9.66 -0.39 -9.98
CA VAL A 154 10.88 -1.05 -9.48
C VAL A 154 10.51 -2.19 -8.53
N ALA A 155 9.58 -1.96 -7.59
CA ALA A 155 9.10 -3.02 -6.70
C ALA A 155 8.54 -4.22 -7.48
N VAL A 156 7.71 -3.99 -8.51
CA VAL A 156 7.20 -5.05 -9.40
C VAL A 156 8.36 -5.84 -10.02
N THR A 157 9.36 -5.17 -10.60
CA THR A 157 10.51 -5.86 -11.21
C THR A 157 11.31 -6.68 -10.21
N MET A 158 11.52 -6.17 -8.99
CA MET A 158 12.20 -6.88 -7.92
C MET A 158 11.42 -8.13 -7.50
N ILE A 159 10.11 -8.00 -7.26
CA ILE A 159 9.23 -9.09 -6.87
C ILE A 159 9.20 -10.20 -7.94
N LEU A 160 9.13 -9.81 -9.21
CA LEU A 160 9.17 -10.76 -10.33
C LEU A 160 10.53 -11.44 -10.50
N SER A 161 11.61 -10.83 -9.99
CA SER A 161 12.96 -11.39 -10.05
C SER A 161 13.25 -12.38 -8.90
N ILE A 162 12.41 -12.44 -7.87
CA ILE A 162 12.58 -13.38 -6.75
C ILE A 162 12.33 -14.80 -7.27
N LYS A 163 13.36 -15.66 -7.20
CA LYS A 163 13.30 -17.07 -7.61
C LYS A 163 12.78 -18.01 -6.52
N ARG A 164 12.85 -17.60 -5.25
CA ARG A 164 12.41 -18.41 -4.10
C ARG A 164 10.90 -18.30 -3.91
N SER A 165 10.25 -19.40 -3.52
CA SER A 165 8.83 -19.35 -3.14
C SER A 165 8.64 -18.38 -1.96
N LEU A 166 7.69 -17.47 -2.10
CA LEU A 166 7.24 -16.55 -1.04
C LEU A 166 6.00 -17.11 -0.32
N ASP A 167 5.52 -18.27 -0.77
CA ASP A 167 4.36 -18.95 -0.25
C ASP A 167 4.82 -19.93 0.85
N ALA A 168 4.03 -20.03 1.92
CA ALA A 168 4.27 -21.03 2.96
C ALA A 168 3.79 -22.39 2.45
N ASP A 169 4.43 -23.49 2.86
CA ASP A 169 3.98 -24.83 2.49
C ASP A 169 2.50 -25.01 2.86
N ASP A 170 1.68 -25.27 1.85
CA ASP A 170 0.21 -25.35 1.87
C ASP A 170 -0.29 -26.52 2.72
N HIS A 171 -0.32 -26.34 4.05
CA HIS A 171 -0.86 -27.32 5.00
C HIS A 171 -2.17 -26.85 5.65
N ARG A 172 -2.69 -25.67 5.30
CA ARG A 172 -3.98 -25.16 5.83
C ARG A 172 -5.05 -25.30 4.76
N GLY A 173 -5.61 -26.51 4.67
CA GLY A 173 -6.71 -26.82 3.77
C GLY A 173 -7.92 -25.90 3.96
N HIS A 174 -8.67 -25.72 2.86
CA HIS A 174 -10.04 -25.23 2.61
C HIS A 174 -10.98 -24.73 3.75
N GLU A 175 -10.48 -24.19 4.86
CA GLU A 175 -11.26 -23.52 5.90
C GLU A 175 -11.98 -22.31 5.30
N PRO A 176 -13.32 -22.21 5.35
CA PRO A 176 -14.07 -21.11 4.70
C PRO A 176 -13.65 -19.73 5.25
N ALA A 177 -13.53 -18.73 4.37
CA ALA A 177 -13.01 -17.38 4.68
C ALA A 177 -13.69 -16.72 5.88
N TRP A 178 -14.97 -17.01 6.04
CA TRP A 178 -15.81 -16.58 7.15
C TRP A 178 -15.40 -17.18 8.51
N ALA A 179 -14.97 -18.45 8.54
CA ALA A 179 -14.50 -19.09 9.77
C ALA A 179 -13.20 -18.44 10.27
N MET A 180 -12.25 -18.18 9.35
CA MET A 180 -11.01 -17.47 9.67
C MET A 180 -11.26 -16.03 10.16
N MET A 181 -12.20 -15.31 9.54
CA MET A 181 -12.60 -13.98 9.99
C MET A 181 -13.17 -13.99 11.42
N LYS A 182 -13.97 -15.01 11.78
CA LYS A 182 -14.48 -15.15 13.15
C LYS A 182 -13.39 -15.46 14.16
N GLU A 183 -12.46 -16.36 13.83
CA GLU A 183 -11.36 -16.70 14.72
C GLU A 183 -10.47 -15.49 15.01
N GLY A 184 -10.13 -14.71 13.97
CA GLY A 184 -9.35 -13.47 14.16
C GLY A 184 -10.06 -12.45 15.06
N LEU A 185 -11.37 -12.27 14.87
CA LEU A 185 -12.17 -11.38 15.73
C LEU A 185 -12.29 -11.91 17.17
N ALA A 186 -12.42 -13.23 17.36
CA ALA A 186 -12.51 -13.83 18.69
C ALA A 186 -11.21 -13.66 19.50
N VAL A 187 -10.04 -13.75 18.85
CA VAL A 187 -8.74 -13.52 19.49
C VAL A 187 -8.61 -12.07 19.97
N ILE A 188 -9.03 -11.08 19.17
CA ILE A 188 -8.97 -9.66 19.52
C ILE A 188 -9.91 -9.32 20.69
N ILE A 189 -11.04 -10.01 20.80
CA ILE A 189 -12.02 -9.78 21.88
C ILE A 189 -11.57 -10.44 23.20
N GLN A 190 -10.69 -11.44 23.14
CA GLN A 190 -10.18 -12.18 24.32
C GLN A 190 -8.81 -11.68 24.84
N SER A 191 -8.14 -10.80 24.10
CA SER A 191 -6.87 -10.13 24.48
C SER A 191 -7.12 -8.78 25.13
#